data_AF-A0A529LDC7-F1
#
_entry.id   AF-A0A529LDC7-F1
#
_cell.length_a   1.000
_cell.length_b   1.000
_cell.length_c   1.000
_cell.angle_alpha   90.00
_cell.angle_beta   90.00
_cell.angle_gamma   90.00
#
_symmetry.space_group_name_H-M   'P 1'
#
loop_
_entity.id
_entity.type
_entity.pdbx_description
1 polymer ?
#
loop_
_entity_poly.entity_id
_entity_poly.type
_entity_poly.pdbx_seq_one_letter_code
_entity_poly.pdbx_strand_id
1 'polypeptide(L)' 'QQYRLECEAFVRAAQGGKDRVFTLEESVLNQKVIDAIFRAGEKDGWEPV' A
#
# COMPACT_ATOMS: atom_id res chain seq x y z
N GLN A 1 -0.18 -11.87 -16.22
CA GLN A 1 1.01 -12.46 -15.56
C GLN A 1 1.32 -11.82 -14.19
N GLN A 2 0.85 -10.61 -13.89
CA GLN A 2 1.22 -9.88 -12.66
C GLN A 2 1.00 -10.67 -11.35
N TYR A 3 -0.15 -11.32 -11.17
CA TYR A 3 -0.45 -12.07 -9.94
C TYR A 3 0.49 -13.25 -9.73
N ARG A 4 0.94 -13.89 -10.82
CA ARG A 4 1.96 -14.95 -10.72
C ARG A 4 3.27 -14.37 -10.20
N LEU A 5 3.73 -13.27 -10.77
CA LEU A 5 4.99 -12.61 -10.40
C LEU A 5 4.95 -12.06 -8.96
N GLU A 6 3.80 -11.54 -8.52
CA GLU A 6 3.57 -11.08 -7.15
C GLU A 6 3.68 -12.22 -6.15
N CYS A 7 2.98 -13.34 -6.39
CA CYS A 7 3.09 -14.53 -5.55
C CYS A 7 4.52 -15.09 -5.51
N GLU A 8 5.20 -15.14 -6.66
CA GLU A 8 6.58 -15.60 -6.74
C GLU A 8 7.54 -14.69 -5.94
N ALA A 9 7.37 -13.37 -6.02
CA ALA A 9 8.15 -12.41 -5.22
C ALA A 9 7.89 -12.56 -3.73
N PHE A 10 6.64 -12.75 -3.33
CA PHE A 10 6.25 -13.01 -1.95
C PHE A 10 6.92 -14.27 -1.38
N VAL A 11 6.87 -15.40 -2.12
CA VAL A 11 7.47 -16.66 -1.69
C VAL A 11 8.99 -16.53 -1.54
N ARG A 12 9.67 -15.87 -2.49
CA ARG A 12 11.11 -15.64 -2.39
C ARG A 12 11.49 -14.79 -1.17
N ALA A 13 10.74 -13.74 -0.88
CA ALA A 13 10.94 -12.93 0.33
C ALA A 13 10.69 -13.74 1.61
N ALA A 14 9.63 -14.56 1.65
CA ALA A 14 9.30 -15.42 2.79
C ALA A 14 10.37 -16.48 3.10
N GLN A 15 11.13 -16.91 2.08
CA GLN A 15 12.26 -17.83 2.22
C GLN A 15 13.58 -17.15 2.63
N GLY A 16 13.55 -15.86 2.98
CA GLY A 16 14.73 -15.08 3.39
C GLY A 16 15.42 -14.36 2.23
N GLY A 17 14.83 -14.37 1.04
CA GLY A 17 15.24 -13.53 -0.09
C GLY A 17 15.03 -12.03 0.20
N LYS A 18 15.59 -11.19 -0.67
CA LYS A 18 15.52 -9.72 -0.55
C LYS A 18 14.58 -9.08 -1.57
N ASP A 19 13.70 -9.89 -2.17
CA ASP A 19 12.66 -9.40 -3.08
C ASP A 19 11.80 -8.35 -2.37
N ARG A 20 11.49 -7.27 -3.09
CA ARG A 20 10.60 -6.22 -2.57
C ARG A 20 9.17 -6.77 -2.52
N VAL A 21 8.60 -6.76 -1.33
CA VAL A 21 7.16 -6.92 -1.08
C VAL A 21 6.65 -5.61 -0.49
N PHE A 22 5.45 -5.21 -0.89
CA PHE A 22 4.81 -4.02 -0.34
C PHE A 22 4.60 -4.19 1.17
N THR A 23 5.15 -3.30 1.98
CA THR A 23 5.14 -3.49 3.44
C THR A 23 3.81 -3.08 4.06
N LEU A 24 3.62 -3.45 5.33
CA LEU A 24 2.46 -2.98 6.09
C LEU A 24 2.55 -1.48 6.36
N GLU A 25 3.74 -0.92 6.56
CA GLU A 25 3.95 0.52 6.71
C GLU A 25 3.57 1.26 5.42
N GLU A 26 3.97 0.74 4.26
CA GLU A 26 3.52 1.28 2.97
C GLU A 26 1.99 1.18 2.83
N SER A 27 1.38 0.11 3.34
CA SER A 27 -0.09 -0.07 3.36
C SER A 27 -0.80 0.94 4.25
N VAL A 28 -0.24 1.24 5.43
CA VAL A 28 -0.75 2.28 6.34
C VAL A 28 -0.64 3.66 5.68
N LEU A 29 0.49 3.97 5.05
CA LEU A 29 0.67 5.25 4.35
C LEU A 29 -0.32 5.39 3.19
N ASN A 30 -0.56 4.32 2.44
CA ASN A 30 -1.54 4.29 1.38
C ASN A 30 -2.97 4.49 1.92
N GLN A 31 -3.32 3.84 3.03
CA GLN A 31 -4.63 3.98 3.65
C GLN A 31 -4.87 5.40 4.18
N LYS A 32 -3.85 6.05 4.78
CA LYS A 32 -3.98 7.45 5.25
C LYS A 32 -4.37 8.42 4.14
N VAL A 33 -3.83 8.21 2.93
CA VAL A 33 -4.21 9.00 1.75
C VAL A 33 -5.68 8.76 1.40
N ILE A 34 -6.13 7.50 1.39
CA ILE A 34 -7.54 7.15 1.14
C ILE A 34 -8.45 7.80 2.20
N ASP A 35 -8.06 7.74 3.47
CA ASP A 35 -8.81 8.34 4.57
C ASP A 35 -8.92 9.86 4.39
N ALA A 36 -7.84 10.52 3.94
CA ALA A 36 -7.85 11.95 3.64
C ALA A 36 -8.79 12.29 2.47
N ILE A 37 -8.86 11.44 1.44
CA ILE A 37 -9.81 11.61 0.33
C ILE A 37 -11.26 11.55 0.85
N PHE A 38 -11.58 10.61 1.74
CA PHE A 38 -12.91 10.53 2.34
C PHE A 38 -13.22 11.75 3.21
N ARG A 39 -12.28 12.18 4.07
CA ARG A 39 -12.45 13.40 4.89
C ARG A 39 -12.61 14.67 4.04
N ALA A 40 -11.91 14.75 2.91
CA ALA A 40 -12.05 15.86 1.96
C ALA A 40 -13.43 15.88 1.30
N GLY A 41 -14.06 14.73 1.06
CA GLY A 41 -15.41 14.65 0.50
C GLY A 41 -16.51 15.22 1.42
N GLU A 42 -16.23 15.40 2.71
CA GLU A 42 -17.18 15.90 3.70
C GLU A 42 -17.13 17.43 3.91
N LYS A 43 -16.17 18.13 3.29
CA LYS A 43 -16.00 19.58 3.46
C LYS A 43 -15.44 20.27 2.22
N ASP A 44 -15.72 21.55 2.08
CA ASP A 44 -15.05 22.38 1.07
C ASP A 44 -13.62 22.74 1.50
N GLY A 45 -12.67 22.60 0.59
CA GLY A 45 -11.27 23.02 0.78
C GLY A 45 -10.27 21.87 0.91
N TRP A 46 -9.05 22.21 1.34
CA TRP A 46 -7.94 21.25 1.44
C TRP A 46 -7.99 20.41 2.71
N GLU A 47 -7.59 19.14 2.61
CA GLU A 47 -7.47 18.19 3.72
C GLU A 47 -6.03 17.67 3.83
N PRO A 48 -5.40 17.74 5.02
CA PRO A 48 -4.09 17.12 5.24
C PRO A 48 -4.18 15.59 5.23
N VAL A 49 -3.10 14.97 4.76
CA VAL A 49 -2.86 13.52 4.87
C VAL A 49 -2.24 13.19 6.22
#